data_AF-A0A965J1D6-F1
#
_entry.id   AF-A0A965J1D6-F1
#
_cell.length_a   1.000
_cell.length_b   1.000
_cell.length_c   1.000
_cell.angle_alpha   90.00
_cell.angle_beta   90.00
_cell.angle_gamma   90.00
#
_symmetry.space_group_name_H-M   'P 1'
#
loop_
_entity.id
_entity.type
_entity.pdbx_description
1 polymer ?
#
loop_
_entity_poly.entity_id
_entity_poly.type
_entity_poly.pdbx_seq_one_letter_code
_entity_poly.pdbx_strand_id
1 'polypeptide(L)'
;FFSQEELSNLSTQVDYQNLLGKNGFFVFILFPFVVVFCLIILAVRYIHKRSIQSIFTNRAAFDWKRVFFSFCVMTLFLLVTLLIRLASNDGLQFIFDWKKFVPMAFLVLLLIPIQIAAEELLFRSYLMQGLKLRLGHNGHAALISGIMFGLIHLGNPEIAAIGFHLVFYYIMAGIFLSLVVLFDDGIELTLGYHAANNIFAALVITSDWQAFQTDAIFLDTSIPGNGYDAIFSSLVLYVVLFFIFAKKFNWSQWKEIWKS
;
A
#
# COMPACT_ATOMS: atom_id res chain seq x y z
N PHE A 1 -15.00 -17.54 -25.42
CA PHE A 1 -15.56 -18.21 -24.23
C PHE A 1 -14.65 -19.38 -23.93
N PHE A 2 -13.98 -19.37 -22.77
CA PHE A 2 -13.07 -20.43 -22.35
C PHE A 2 -13.85 -21.71 -22.04
N SER A 3 -13.23 -22.85 -22.27
CA SER A 3 -13.80 -24.17 -21.93
C SER A 3 -13.87 -24.37 -20.41
N GLN A 4 -14.79 -25.21 -19.93
CA GLN A 4 -14.86 -25.54 -18.50
C GLN A 4 -13.58 -26.20 -17.98
N GLU A 5 -12.83 -26.88 -18.85
CA GLU A 5 -11.58 -27.57 -18.53
C GLU A 5 -10.41 -26.59 -18.32
N GLU A 6 -10.36 -25.51 -19.12
CA GLU A 6 -9.41 -24.42 -18.92
C GLU A 6 -9.66 -23.68 -17.60
N LEU A 7 -10.94 -23.49 -17.22
CA LEU A 7 -11.32 -22.83 -15.97
C LEU A 7 -11.02 -23.70 -14.73
N SER A 8 -11.07 -25.03 -14.84
CA SER A 8 -10.80 -25.94 -13.72
C SER A 8 -9.32 -26.07 -13.35
N ASN A 9 -8.40 -25.64 -14.24
CA ASN A 9 -6.95 -25.75 -14.03
C ASN A 9 -6.28 -24.44 -13.58
N LEU A 10 -7.04 -23.34 -13.42
CA LEU A 10 -6.52 -22.06 -12.92
C LEU A 10 -6.26 -22.12 -11.41
N SER A 11 -5.07 -22.56 -11.02
CA SER A 11 -4.70 -22.72 -9.60
C SER A 11 -3.60 -21.77 -9.14
N THR A 12 -2.89 -21.15 -10.08
CA THR A 12 -1.78 -20.24 -9.79
C THR A 12 -1.98 -18.85 -10.40
N GLN A 13 -1.33 -17.84 -9.82
CA GLN A 13 -1.30 -16.48 -10.36
C GLN A 13 -0.87 -16.45 -11.84
N VAL A 14 0.08 -17.31 -12.22
CA VAL A 14 0.60 -17.44 -13.59
C VAL A 14 -0.50 -17.88 -14.55
N ASP A 15 -1.38 -18.80 -14.15
CA ASP A 15 -2.46 -19.29 -15.01
C ASP A 15 -3.47 -18.17 -15.34
N TYR A 16 -3.87 -17.39 -14.33
CA TYR A 16 -4.78 -16.25 -14.53
C TYR A 16 -4.13 -15.14 -15.38
N GLN A 17 -2.84 -14.89 -15.18
CA GLN A 17 -2.12 -13.88 -15.94
C GLN A 17 -1.91 -14.28 -17.41
N ASN A 18 -1.66 -15.57 -17.67
CA ASN A 18 -1.59 -16.10 -19.03
C ASN A 18 -2.96 -16.01 -19.74
N LEU A 19 -4.04 -16.26 -19.00
CA LEU A 19 -5.41 -16.20 -19.53
C LEU A 19 -5.86 -14.76 -19.86
N LEU A 20 -5.62 -13.82 -18.95
CA LEU A 20 -6.14 -12.45 -19.02
C LEU A 20 -5.16 -11.45 -19.64
N GLY A 21 -3.89 -11.84 -19.78
CA GLY A 21 -2.77 -10.93 -20.01
C GLY A 21 -2.49 -10.04 -18.79
N LYS A 22 -1.35 -9.33 -18.80
CA LYS A 22 -0.93 -8.48 -17.67
C LYS A 22 -1.97 -7.40 -17.32
N ASN A 23 -2.49 -6.69 -18.31
CA ASN A 23 -3.50 -5.64 -18.10
C ASN A 23 -4.82 -6.20 -17.54
N GLY A 24 -5.32 -7.31 -18.11
CA GLY A 24 -6.56 -7.92 -17.66
C GLY A 24 -6.44 -8.49 -16.26
N PHE A 25 -5.31 -9.15 -15.96
CA PHE A 25 -5.01 -9.65 -14.62
C PHE A 25 -4.91 -8.52 -13.60
N PHE A 26 -4.24 -7.42 -13.94
CA PHE A 26 -4.13 -6.24 -13.07
C PHE A 26 -5.50 -5.64 -12.72
N VAL A 27 -6.40 -5.52 -13.70
CA VAL A 27 -7.78 -5.08 -13.45
C VAL A 27 -8.51 -6.09 -12.57
N PHE A 28 -8.37 -7.38 -12.85
CA PHE A 28 -9.03 -8.44 -12.10
C PHE A 28 -8.69 -8.43 -10.61
N ILE A 29 -7.40 -8.32 -10.26
CA ILE A 29 -6.96 -8.30 -8.85
C ILE A 29 -7.29 -6.99 -8.13
N LEU A 30 -7.40 -5.86 -8.85
CA LEU A 30 -7.71 -4.55 -8.25
C LEU A 30 -9.21 -4.22 -8.19
N PHE A 31 -10.03 -4.86 -9.00
CA PHE A 31 -11.48 -4.62 -9.02
C PHE A 31 -12.17 -4.80 -7.65
N PRO A 32 -11.84 -5.81 -6.82
CA PRO A 32 -12.41 -5.93 -5.48
C PRO A 32 -12.22 -4.68 -4.61
N PHE A 33 -11.11 -3.96 -4.76
CA PHE A 33 -10.87 -2.74 -3.99
C PHE A 33 -11.75 -1.58 -4.42
N VAL A 34 -12.15 -1.51 -5.69
CA VAL A 34 -13.16 -0.54 -6.16
C VAL A 34 -14.48 -0.80 -5.43
N VAL A 35 -14.88 -2.07 -5.32
CA VAL A 35 -16.08 -2.47 -4.59
C VAL A 35 -15.98 -2.10 -3.11
N VAL A 36 -14.85 -2.44 -2.44
CA VAL A 36 -14.61 -2.10 -1.04
C VAL A 36 -14.64 -0.59 -0.82
N PHE A 37 -13.98 0.20 -1.68
CA PHE A 37 -14.00 1.65 -1.62
C PHE A 37 -15.44 2.19 -1.67
N CYS A 38 -16.23 1.76 -2.66
CA CYS A 38 -17.63 2.17 -2.78
C CYS A 38 -18.46 1.76 -1.55
N LEU A 39 -18.32 0.52 -1.07
CA LEU A 39 -19.05 0.00 0.08
C LEU A 39 -18.74 0.78 1.36
N ILE A 40 -17.47 1.15 1.60
CA ILE A 40 -17.11 1.96 2.76
C ILE A 40 -17.77 3.34 2.69
N ILE A 41 -17.72 4.00 1.53
CA ILE A 41 -18.34 5.31 1.34
C ILE A 41 -19.86 5.26 1.57
N LEU A 42 -20.52 4.23 1.02
CA LEU A 42 -21.96 4.01 1.22
C LEU A 42 -22.29 3.70 2.68
N ALA A 43 -21.52 2.84 3.34
CA ALA A 43 -21.71 2.51 4.75
C ALA A 43 -21.56 3.76 5.63
N VAL A 44 -20.55 4.59 5.40
CA VAL A 44 -20.33 5.82 6.17
C VAL A 44 -21.48 6.80 5.99
N ARG A 45 -21.95 6.97 4.75
CA ARG A 45 -23.02 7.93 4.43
C ARG A 45 -24.40 7.47 4.89
N TYR A 46 -24.76 6.21 4.66
CA TYR A 46 -26.13 5.72 4.82
C TYR A 46 -26.34 4.89 6.08
N ILE A 47 -25.35 4.11 6.53
CA ILE A 47 -25.46 3.29 7.75
C ILE A 47 -25.06 4.13 8.96
N HIS A 48 -23.86 4.70 8.94
CA HIS A 48 -23.32 5.50 10.05
C HIS A 48 -23.82 6.94 10.07
N LYS A 49 -24.45 7.41 8.99
CA LYS A 49 -25.01 8.77 8.84
C LYS A 49 -23.99 9.87 9.14
N ARG A 50 -22.71 9.63 8.82
CA ARG A 50 -21.61 10.58 8.99
C ARG A 50 -21.27 11.26 7.68
N SER A 51 -20.59 12.40 7.76
CA SER A 51 -20.01 13.05 6.58
C SER A 51 -18.91 12.15 5.99
N ILE A 52 -18.88 12.00 4.66
CA ILE A 52 -17.83 11.26 3.96
C ILE A 52 -16.45 11.83 4.27
N GLN A 53 -16.33 13.15 4.43
CA GLN A 53 -15.07 13.78 4.81
C GLN A 53 -14.46 13.21 6.10
N SER A 54 -15.29 12.82 7.09
CA SER A 54 -14.82 12.35 8.40
C SER A 54 -14.08 11.01 8.39
N ILE A 55 -14.06 10.29 7.27
CA ILE A 55 -13.23 9.10 7.10
C ILE A 55 -11.92 9.39 6.36
N PHE A 56 -11.76 10.58 5.79
CA PHE A 56 -10.49 10.99 5.19
C PHE A 56 -9.69 11.89 6.13
N THR A 57 -10.38 12.81 6.82
CA THR A 57 -9.73 13.85 7.60
C THR A 57 -10.65 14.38 8.70
N ASN A 58 -10.07 14.73 9.85
CA ASN A 58 -10.78 15.45 10.91
C ASN A 58 -10.62 16.97 10.77
N ARG A 59 -9.86 17.43 9.77
CA ARG A 59 -9.72 18.85 9.41
C ARG A 59 -10.97 19.39 8.73
N ALA A 60 -11.07 20.73 8.68
CA ALA A 60 -12.14 21.43 7.97
C ALA A 60 -12.18 21.12 6.46
N ALA A 61 -11.04 20.76 5.86
CA ALA A 61 -10.94 20.32 4.46
C ALA A 61 -9.79 19.33 4.29
N PHE A 62 -9.89 18.49 3.25
CA PHE A 62 -8.84 17.57 2.86
C PHE A 62 -7.60 18.32 2.37
N ASP A 63 -6.43 18.00 2.94
CA ASP A 63 -5.20 18.74 2.67
C ASP A 63 -4.31 17.98 1.67
N TRP A 64 -4.49 18.30 0.39
CA TRP A 64 -3.70 17.74 -0.71
C TRP A 64 -2.19 18.00 -0.57
N LYS A 65 -1.77 19.07 0.14
CA LYS A 65 -0.34 19.34 0.33
C LYS A 65 0.34 18.24 1.13
N ARG A 66 -0.38 17.59 2.05
CA ARG A 66 0.12 16.44 2.81
C ARG A 66 0.32 15.22 1.92
N VAL A 67 -0.68 14.91 1.08
CA VAL A 67 -0.58 13.82 0.09
C VAL A 67 0.64 14.01 -0.80
N PHE A 68 0.77 15.18 -1.43
CA PHE A 68 1.89 15.45 -2.32
C PHE A 68 3.24 15.47 -1.58
N PHE A 69 3.28 16.00 -0.36
CA PHE A 69 4.50 16.02 0.44
C PHE A 69 5.00 14.60 0.77
N SER A 70 4.14 13.74 1.31
CA SER A 70 4.55 12.37 1.64
C SER A 70 4.84 11.53 0.40
N PHE A 71 4.09 11.74 -0.68
CA PHE A 71 4.38 11.13 -1.99
C PHE A 71 5.78 11.50 -2.46
N CYS A 72 6.11 12.80 -2.53
CA CYS A 72 7.43 13.25 -3.01
C CYS A 72 8.58 12.77 -2.12
N VAL A 73 8.43 12.79 -0.79
CA VAL A 73 9.46 12.30 0.14
C VAL A 73 9.71 10.80 -0.08
N MET A 74 8.64 10.01 -0.20
CA MET A 74 8.75 8.56 -0.42
C MET A 74 9.30 8.24 -1.81
N THR A 75 8.83 8.90 -2.86
CA THR A 75 9.37 8.73 -4.22
C THR A 75 10.85 9.11 -4.28
N LEU A 76 11.29 10.16 -3.58
CA LEU A 76 12.70 10.52 -3.51
C LEU A 76 13.52 9.41 -2.86
N PHE A 77 13.06 8.84 -1.75
CA PHE A 77 13.71 7.72 -1.09
C PHE A 77 13.85 6.51 -2.05
N LEU A 78 12.75 6.14 -2.72
CA LEU A 78 12.74 5.03 -3.68
C LEU A 78 13.65 5.28 -4.90
N LEU A 79 13.71 6.51 -5.39
CA LEU A 79 14.63 6.90 -6.46
C LEU A 79 16.09 6.77 -6.03
N VAL A 80 16.43 7.18 -4.80
CA VAL A 80 17.79 7.00 -4.25
C VAL A 80 18.13 5.51 -4.16
N THR A 81 17.22 4.68 -3.66
CA THR A 81 17.43 3.21 -3.63
C THR A 81 17.63 2.63 -5.02
N LEU A 82 16.82 3.04 -6.01
CA LEU A 82 16.98 2.63 -7.40
C LEU A 82 18.36 3.04 -7.96
N LEU A 83 18.78 4.29 -7.74
CA LEU A 83 20.07 4.79 -8.22
C LEU A 83 21.25 4.00 -7.62
N ILE A 84 21.16 3.64 -6.33
CA ILE A 84 22.16 2.79 -5.68
C ILE A 84 22.23 1.42 -6.36
N ARG A 85 21.07 0.78 -6.60
CA ARG A 85 21.00 -0.53 -7.26
C ARG A 85 21.53 -0.52 -8.69
N LEU A 86 21.23 0.54 -9.45
CA LEU A 86 21.77 0.74 -10.79
C LEU A 86 23.30 0.94 -10.76
N ALA A 87 23.81 1.71 -9.80
CA ALA A 87 25.25 1.94 -9.65
C ALA A 87 26.01 0.67 -9.22
N SER A 88 25.38 -0.22 -8.45
CA SER A 88 25.96 -1.50 -8.03
C SER A 88 25.76 -2.65 -9.02
N ASN A 89 25.09 -2.42 -10.17
CA ASN A 89 24.69 -3.47 -11.11
C ASN A 89 23.91 -4.63 -10.45
N ASP A 90 23.04 -4.29 -9.49
CA ASP A 90 22.34 -5.24 -8.64
C ASP A 90 21.06 -5.79 -9.27
N GLY A 91 21.21 -6.72 -10.22
CA GLY A 91 20.12 -7.57 -10.70
C GLY A 91 18.97 -6.85 -11.41
N LEU A 92 19.14 -5.58 -11.80
CA LEU A 92 18.13 -4.81 -12.53
C LEU A 92 18.36 -4.88 -14.04
N GLN A 93 17.35 -5.35 -14.78
CA GLN A 93 17.34 -5.35 -16.23
C GLN A 93 16.38 -4.28 -16.75
N PHE A 94 16.83 -3.48 -17.73
CA PHE A 94 15.96 -2.52 -18.40
C PHE A 94 15.09 -3.23 -19.44
N ILE A 95 13.77 -3.21 -19.26
CA ILE A 95 12.79 -3.95 -20.08
C ILE A 95 11.71 -3.07 -20.71
N PHE A 96 11.92 -1.75 -20.70
CA PHE A 96 10.91 -0.76 -21.08
C PHE A 96 10.43 -0.93 -22.54
N ASP A 97 9.12 -1.13 -22.69
CA ASP A 97 8.42 -1.13 -23.98
C ASP A 97 7.27 -0.12 -23.93
N TRP A 98 7.40 0.98 -24.68
CA TRP A 98 6.42 2.07 -24.70
C TRP A 98 4.98 1.60 -24.99
N LYS A 99 4.81 0.63 -25.90
CA LYS A 99 3.48 0.16 -26.32
C LYS A 99 2.75 -0.60 -25.22
N LYS A 100 3.51 -1.25 -24.33
CA LYS A 100 2.98 -2.00 -23.19
C LYS A 100 2.89 -1.14 -21.94
N PHE A 101 3.91 -0.31 -21.73
CA PHE A 101 4.02 0.57 -20.57
C PHE A 101 2.89 1.60 -20.51
N VAL A 102 2.54 2.29 -21.61
CA VAL A 102 1.54 3.38 -21.56
C VAL A 102 0.15 2.88 -21.12
N PRO A 103 -0.40 1.78 -21.68
CA PRO A 103 -1.64 1.19 -21.16
C PRO A 103 -1.55 0.78 -19.69
N MET A 104 -0.44 0.16 -19.28
CA MET A 104 -0.22 -0.24 -17.89
C MET A 104 -0.16 0.97 -16.95
N ALA A 105 0.56 2.02 -17.33
CA ALA A 105 0.65 3.28 -16.59
C ALA A 105 -0.71 3.94 -16.40
N PHE A 106 -1.56 3.94 -17.44
CA PHE A 106 -2.92 4.43 -17.32
C PHE A 106 -3.73 3.63 -16.29
N LEU A 107 -3.66 2.29 -16.34
CA LEU A 107 -4.35 1.42 -15.38
C LEU A 107 -3.83 1.62 -13.94
N VAL A 108 -2.51 1.70 -13.78
CA VAL A 108 -1.88 1.95 -12.47
C VAL A 108 -2.35 3.28 -11.88
N LEU A 109 -2.29 4.37 -12.65
CA LEU A 109 -2.69 5.69 -12.18
C LEU A 109 -4.20 5.82 -11.92
N LEU A 110 -5.01 4.92 -12.49
CA LEU A 110 -6.45 4.86 -12.25
C LEU A 110 -6.79 4.00 -11.03
N LEU A 111 -6.28 2.77 -10.98
CA LEU A 111 -6.74 1.74 -10.03
C LEU A 111 -5.94 1.72 -8.73
N ILE A 112 -4.63 1.98 -8.75
CA ILE A 112 -3.82 1.97 -7.52
C ILE A 112 -4.30 3.05 -6.53
N PRO A 113 -4.60 4.29 -6.93
CA PRO A 113 -5.15 5.27 -5.98
C PRO A 113 -6.45 4.83 -5.33
N ILE A 114 -7.32 4.12 -6.06
CA ILE A 114 -8.57 3.58 -5.52
C ILE A 114 -8.28 2.43 -4.55
N GLN A 115 -7.38 1.52 -4.91
CA GLN A 115 -6.98 0.40 -4.05
C GLN A 115 -6.38 0.89 -2.73
N ILE A 116 -5.46 1.84 -2.80
CA ILE A 116 -4.85 2.46 -1.62
C ILE A 116 -5.88 3.19 -0.78
N ALA A 117 -6.77 3.97 -1.41
CA ALA A 117 -7.82 4.64 -0.68
C ALA A 117 -8.75 3.63 0.01
N ALA A 118 -9.08 2.51 -0.64
CA ALA A 118 -9.87 1.44 -0.02
C ALA A 118 -9.19 0.87 1.23
N GLU A 119 -7.89 0.57 1.15
CA GLU A 119 -7.13 0.03 2.27
C GLU A 119 -6.96 1.05 3.40
N GLU A 120 -6.57 2.29 3.09
CA GLU A 120 -6.42 3.34 4.10
C GLU A 120 -7.76 3.63 4.79
N LEU A 121 -8.85 3.74 4.03
CA LEU A 121 -10.17 3.92 4.60
C LEU A 121 -10.63 2.72 5.44
N LEU A 122 -10.34 1.49 5.00
CA LEU A 122 -10.73 0.29 5.73
C LEU A 122 -9.97 0.20 7.05
N PHE A 123 -8.64 0.24 7.00
CA PHE A 123 -7.79 -0.06 8.15
C PHE A 123 -7.59 1.16 9.07
N ARG A 124 -7.33 2.35 8.51
CA ARG A 124 -6.89 3.51 9.32
C ARG A 124 -8.04 4.41 9.71
N SER A 125 -9.16 4.34 8.98
CA SER A 125 -10.36 5.12 9.32
C SER A 125 -11.43 4.23 9.91
N TYR A 126 -12.05 3.36 9.12
CA TYR A 126 -13.24 2.62 9.53
C TYR A 126 -12.97 1.64 10.68
N LEU A 127 -12.02 0.72 10.48
CA LEU A 127 -11.64 -0.29 11.47
C LEU A 127 -11.02 0.34 12.71
N MET A 128 -10.03 1.22 12.55
CA MET A 128 -9.34 1.83 13.69
C MET A 128 -10.27 2.69 14.55
N GLN A 129 -11.20 3.45 13.95
CA GLN A 129 -12.22 4.18 14.71
C GLN A 129 -13.17 3.24 15.43
N GLY A 130 -13.60 2.14 14.79
CA GLY A 130 -14.43 1.12 15.43
C GLY A 130 -13.74 0.43 16.61
N LEU A 131 -12.47 0.05 16.44
CA LEU A 131 -11.64 -0.53 17.50
C LEU A 131 -11.44 0.47 18.65
N LYS A 132 -11.18 1.75 18.35
CA LYS A 132 -11.06 2.79 19.37
C LYS A 132 -12.35 2.89 20.20
N LEU A 133 -13.52 2.93 19.55
CA LEU A 133 -14.81 2.98 20.25
C LEU A 133 -15.04 1.77 21.15
N ARG A 134 -14.54 0.59 20.76
CA ARG A 134 -14.72 -0.65 21.52
C ARG A 134 -13.71 -0.82 22.65
N LEU A 135 -12.46 -0.43 22.43
CA LEU A 135 -11.33 -0.68 23.33
C LEU A 135 -11.02 0.52 24.24
N GLY A 136 -11.46 1.72 23.87
CA GLY A 136 -11.21 2.95 24.62
C GLY A 136 -9.74 3.40 24.62
N HIS A 137 -8.93 2.93 23.67
CA HIS A 137 -7.49 3.22 23.64
C HIS A 137 -6.92 3.24 22.21
N ASN A 138 -6.33 4.36 21.79
CA ASN A 138 -5.77 4.56 20.45
C ASN A 138 -4.66 3.57 20.11
N GLY A 139 -3.70 3.38 21.04
CA GLY A 139 -2.57 2.47 20.84
C GLY A 139 -2.99 1.04 20.51
N HIS A 140 -3.99 0.50 21.22
CA HIS A 140 -4.52 -0.83 20.95
C HIS A 140 -5.23 -0.90 19.59
N ALA A 141 -6.02 0.12 19.24
CA ALA A 141 -6.67 0.19 17.93
C ALA A 141 -5.65 0.22 16.77
N ALA A 142 -4.58 1.01 16.89
CA ALA A 142 -3.51 1.06 15.89
C ALA A 142 -2.72 -0.24 15.79
N LEU A 143 -2.41 -0.87 16.93
CA LEU A 143 -1.69 -2.15 16.95
C LEU A 143 -2.52 -3.25 16.28
N ILE A 144 -3.80 -3.39 16.66
CA ILE A 144 -4.68 -4.42 16.10
C ILE A 144 -4.94 -4.17 14.61
N SER A 145 -5.19 -2.91 14.21
CA SER A 145 -5.36 -2.56 12.80
C SER A 145 -4.11 -2.90 11.98
N GLY A 146 -2.91 -2.58 12.50
CA GLY A 146 -1.65 -2.91 11.85
C GLY A 146 -1.38 -4.41 11.73
N ILE A 147 -1.73 -5.20 12.76
CA ILE A 147 -1.65 -6.66 12.70
C ILE A 147 -2.62 -7.20 11.64
N MET A 148 -3.87 -6.75 11.64
CA MET A 148 -4.86 -7.16 10.63
C MET A 148 -4.43 -6.81 9.22
N PHE A 149 -3.82 -5.64 9.03
CA PHE A 149 -3.22 -5.25 7.75
C PHE A 149 -2.13 -6.25 7.33
N GLY A 150 -1.22 -6.64 8.23
CA GLY A 150 -0.22 -7.66 7.90
C GLY A 150 -0.82 -9.03 7.56
N LEU A 151 -1.87 -9.45 8.27
CA LEU A 151 -2.51 -10.75 8.05
C LEU A 151 -3.22 -10.87 6.71
N ILE A 152 -3.83 -9.79 6.19
CA ILE A 152 -4.46 -9.85 4.86
C ILE A 152 -3.44 -10.02 3.72
N HIS A 153 -2.15 -9.73 3.98
CA HIS A 153 -1.06 -9.93 3.02
C HIS A 153 -0.49 -11.35 3.05
N LEU A 154 -1.05 -12.28 3.85
CA LEU A 154 -0.61 -13.68 3.85
C LEU A 154 -0.73 -14.36 2.49
N GLY A 155 -1.67 -13.93 1.66
CA GLY A 155 -1.89 -14.47 0.32
C GLY A 155 -0.94 -13.92 -0.76
N ASN A 156 -0.02 -13.03 -0.40
CA ASN A 156 0.90 -12.41 -1.34
C ASN A 156 1.98 -13.40 -1.80
N PRO A 157 2.32 -13.45 -3.11
CA PRO A 157 3.36 -14.35 -3.62
C PRO A 157 4.73 -14.08 -3.00
N GLU A 158 5.00 -12.86 -2.55
CA GLU A 158 6.22 -12.50 -1.83
C GLU A 158 6.39 -13.31 -0.54
N ILE A 159 5.28 -13.64 0.15
CA ILE A 159 5.32 -14.50 1.36
C ILE A 159 5.75 -15.92 0.99
N ALA A 160 5.26 -16.45 -0.13
CA ALA A 160 5.63 -17.77 -0.62
C ALA A 160 7.10 -17.80 -1.11
N ALA A 161 7.58 -16.72 -1.70
CA ALA A 161 8.93 -16.62 -2.24
C ALA A 161 10.02 -16.37 -1.17
N ILE A 162 9.74 -15.50 -0.19
CA ILE A 162 10.74 -15.04 0.81
C ILE A 162 10.59 -15.78 2.14
N GLY A 163 9.35 -16.12 2.52
CA GLY A 163 9.03 -16.83 3.76
C GLY A 163 8.05 -16.07 4.67
N PHE A 164 7.45 -16.82 5.60
CA PHE A 164 6.37 -16.33 6.48
C PHE A 164 6.78 -15.15 7.36
N HIS A 165 8.06 -15.01 7.72
CA HIS A 165 8.55 -13.87 8.51
C HIS A 165 8.40 -12.53 7.77
N LEU A 166 8.23 -12.51 6.44
CA LEU A 166 7.91 -11.30 5.70
C LEU A 166 6.55 -10.69 6.12
N VAL A 167 5.67 -11.45 6.78
CA VAL A 167 4.46 -10.88 7.40
C VAL A 167 4.80 -9.76 8.40
N PHE A 168 5.94 -9.83 9.10
CA PHE A 168 6.38 -8.76 10.00
C PHE A 168 6.61 -7.44 9.25
N TYR A 169 7.10 -7.48 8.01
CA TYR A 169 7.23 -6.27 7.17
C TYR A 169 5.87 -5.59 6.97
N TYR A 170 4.83 -6.36 6.63
CA TYR A 170 3.49 -5.83 6.42
C TYR A 170 2.84 -5.36 7.74
N ILE A 171 3.04 -6.07 8.85
CA ILE A 171 2.57 -5.63 10.18
C ILE A 171 3.21 -4.29 10.56
N MET A 172 4.53 -4.15 10.38
CA MET A 172 5.22 -2.89 10.67
C MET A 172 4.71 -1.74 9.81
N ALA A 173 4.47 -1.96 8.50
CA ALA A 173 3.84 -0.97 7.64
C ALA A 173 2.44 -0.59 8.14
N GLY A 174 1.66 -1.61 8.53
CA GLY A 174 0.36 -1.51 9.18
C GLY A 174 0.35 -0.55 10.37
N ILE A 175 1.24 -0.82 11.32
CA ILE A 175 1.39 -0.05 12.55
C ILE A 175 1.91 1.35 12.24
N PHE A 176 2.95 1.50 11.41
CA PHE A 176 3.50 2.80 11.04
C PHE A 176 2.42 3.73 10.48
N LEU A 177 1.64 3.26 9.49
CA LEU A 177 0.58 4.07 8.89
C LEU A 177 -0.53 4.38 9.90
N SER A 178 -0.88 3.45 10.78
CA SER A 178 -1.85 3.69 11.85
C SER A 178 -1.37 4.78 12.82
N LEU A 179 -0.08 4.77 13.18
CA LEU A 179 0.53 5.83 13.98
C LEU A 179 0.48 7.16 13.23
N VAL A 180 0.88 7.20 11.95
CA VAL A 180 0.79 8.45 11.16
C VAL A 180 -0.61 9.04 11.19
N VAL A 181 -1.67 8.23 11.04
CA VAL A 181 -3.05 8.74 11.12
C VAL A 181 -3.43 9.24 12.51
N LEU A 182 -3.02 8.54 13.58
CA LEU A 182 -3.27 8.99 14.94
C LEU A 182 -2.62 10.33 15.28
N PHE A 183 -1.40 10.57 14.78
CA PHE A 183 -0.66 11.81 15.05
C PHE A 183 -0.99 12.93 14.07
N ASP A 184 -1.32 12.59 12.82
CA ASP A 184 -1.64 13.57 11.81
C ASP A 184 -3.11 13.99 11.81
N ASP A 185 -4.00 13.19 12.40
CA ASP A 185 -5.44 13.44 12.44
C ASP A 185 -6.12 13.41 11.05
N GLY A 186 -5.61 12.53 10.18
CA GLY A 186 -6.14 12.27 8.84
C GLY A 186 -5.26 11.30 8.04
N ILE A 187 -5.78 10.78 6.93
CA ILE A 187 -5.10 9.77 6.10
C ILE A 187 -4.26 10.38 4.98
N GLU A 188 -4.20 11.70 4.86
CA GLU A 188 -3.55 12.38 3.72
C GLU A 188 -2.07 11.99 3.57
N LEU A 189 -1.34 11.90 4.69
CA LEU A 189 0.07 11.49 4.64
C LEU A 189 0.23 10.01 4.27
N THR A 190 -0.66 9.14 4.78
CA THR A 190 -0.58 7.70 4.47
C THR A 190 -0.96 7.43 3.02
N LEU A 191 -1.96 8.12 2.47
CA LEU A 191 -2.32 8.07 1.05
C LEU A 191 -1.14 8.40 0.15
N GLY A 192 -0.41 9.49 0.42
CA GLY A 192 0.73 9.89 -0.41
C GLY A 192 1.91 8.92 -0.31
N TYR A 193 2.26 8.47 0.90
CA TYR A 193 3.31 7.46 1.12
C TYR A 193 2.97 6.15 0.39
N HIS A 194 1.74 5.65 0.61
CA HIS A 194 1.31 4.37 0.07
C HIS A 194 1.20 4.44 -1.47
N ALA A 195 0.75 5.58 -2.01
CA ALA A 195 0.71 5.81 -3.46
C ALA A 195 2.09 5.82 -4.08
N ALA A 196 3.06 6.49 -3.46
CA ALA A 196 4.44 6.47 -3.95
C ALA A 196 5.00 5.04 -3.97
N ASN A 197 4.78 4.27 -2.89
CA ASN A 197 5.27 2.90 -2.79
C ASN A 197 4.68 2.00 -3.90
N ASN A 198 3.35 1.96 -4.04
CA ASN A 198 2.71 1.00 -4.94
C ASN A 198 2.82 1.42 -6.42
N ILE A 199 2.77 2.72 -6.73
CA ILE A 199 2.97 3.19 -8.11
C ILE A 199 4.42 2.93 -8.55
N PHE A 200 5.39 3.11 -7.64
CA PHE A 200 6.79 2.81 -7.95
C PHE A 200 7.01 1.31 -8.18
N ALA A 201 6.45 0.45 -7.31
CA ALA A 201 6.48 -0.99 -7.49
C ALA A 201 5.76 -1.45 -8.78
N ALA A 202 4.68 -0.77 -9.19
CA ALA A 202 3.93 -1.15 -10.37
C ALA A 202 4.49 -0.60 -11.69
N LEU A 203 5.24 0.50 -11.69
CA LEU A 203 5.73 1.13 -12.94
C LEU A 203 7.25 1.17 -13.07
N VAL A 204 8.00 1.14 -11.97
CA VAL A 204 9.45 1.34 -12.03
C VAL A 204 10.20 0.02 -11.91
N ILE A 205 9.91 -0.79 -10.88
CA ILE A 205 10.60 -2.07 -10.66
C ILE A 205 9.57 -3.17 -10.40
N THR A 206 9.54 -4.18 -11.26
CA THR A 206 8.69 -5.39 -11.11
C THR A 206 9.56 -6.64 -10.97
N SER A 207 9.01 -7.74 -10.44
CA SER A 207 9.64 -9.07 -10.42
C SER A 207 8.61 -10.18 -10.69
N ASP A 208 9.08 -11.39 -10.99
CA ASP A 208 8.25 -12.57 -11.23
C ASP A 208 7.71 -13.22 -9.94
N TRP A 209 8.18 -12.78 -8.78
CA TRP A 209 7.74 -13.23 -7.45
C TRP A 209 6.89 -12.19 -6.69
N GLN A 210 6.56 -11.06 -7.34
CA GLN A 210 5.69 -10.03 -6.78
C GLN A 210 4.21 -10.21 -7.17
N ALA A 211 3.33 -9.63 -6.36
CA ALA A 211 1.89 -9.58 -6.63
C ALA A 211 1.60 -8.79 -7.93
N PHE A 212 2.32 -7.68 -8.14
CA PHE A 212 2.21 -6.86 -9.34
C PHE A 212 3.32 -7.21 -10.34
N GLN A 213 2.97 -8.06 -11.30
CA GLN A 213 3.83 -8.40 -12.44
C GLN A 213 3.44 -7.57 -13.66
N THR A 214 3.98 -6.37 -13.75
CA THR A 214 3.50 -5.34 -14.70
C THR A 214 4.44 -5.15 -15.89
N ASP A 215 4.06 -4.30 -16.83
CA ASP A 215 4.98 -3.77 -17.84
C ASP A 215 5.66 -2.52 -17.28
N ALA A 216 6.64 -2.74 -16.38
CA ALA A 216 7.43 -1.72 -15.70
C ALA A 216 8.69 -1.31 -16.51
N ILE A 217 9.45 -0.35 -16.00
CA ILE A 217 10.72 0.10 -16.60
C ILE A 217 11.84 -0.93 -16.40
N PHE A 218 11.98 -1.45 -15.18
CA PHE A 218 13.00 -2.42 -14.79
C PHE A 218 12.38 -3.72 -14.31
N LEU A 219 13.04 -4.82 -14.65
CA LEU A 219 12.79 -6.15 -14.10
C LEU A 219 13.90 -6.46 -13.09
N ASP A 220 13.49 -6.80 -11.87
CA ASP A 220 14.38 -7.36 -10.88
C ASP A 220 14.54 -8.86 -11.13
N THR A 221 15.73 -9.27 -11.55
CA THR A 221 16.08 -10.68 -11.81
C THR A 221 16.87 -11.30 -10.67
N SER A 222 16.97 -10.63 -9.52
CA SER A 222 17.58 -11.21 -8.33
C SER A 222 16.72 -12.36 -7.78
N ILE A 223 17.38 -13.38 -7.25
CA ILE A 223 16.71 -14.45 -6.50
C ILE A 223 16.12 -13.82 -5.23
N PRO A 224 14.86 -14.15 -4.85
CA PRO A 224 14.28 -13.67 -3.60
C PRO A 224 15.23 -13.90 -2.42
N GLY A 225 15.69 -12.81 -1.82
CA GLY A 225 16.51 -12.87 -0.62
C GLY A 225 15.72 -13.34 0.60
N ASN A 226 16.38 -13.43 1.75
CA ASN A 226 15.72 -13.81 3.00
C ASN A 226 14.81 -12.71 3.59
N GLY A 227 14.69 -11.53 2.99
CA GLY A 227 13.80 -10.45 3.43
C GLY A 227 14.18 -9.72 4.74
N TYR A 228 15.22 -10.14 5.48
CA TYR A 228 15.61 -9.47 6.72
C TYR A 228 16.14 -8.05 6.48
N ASP A 229 16.87 -7.84 5.39
CA ASP A 229 17.34 -6.51 4.98
C ASP A 229 16.17 -5.58 4.67
N ALA A 230 15.11 -6.10 4.03
CA ALA A 230 13.90 -5.34 3.75
C ALA A 230 13.16 -4.96 5.04
N ILE A 231 13.04 -5.88 6.00
CA ILE A 231 12.45 -5.61 7.32
C ILE A 231 13.25 -4.52 8.04
N PHE A 232 14.57 -4.71 8.16
CA PHE A 232 15.43 -3.76 8.88
C PHE A 232 15.41 -2.37 8.22
N SER A 233 15.60 -2.31 6.90
CA SER A 233 15.60 -1.04 6.15
C SER A 233 14.27 -0.31 6.26
N SER A 234 13.15 -1.05 6.26
CA SER A 234 11.82 -0.46 6.40
C SER A 234 11.55 0.07 7.79
N LEU A 235 12.03 -0.62 8.84
CA LEU A 235 11.94 -0.12 10.21
C LEU A 235 12.68 1.22 10.34
N VAL A 236 13.92 1.30 9.82
CA VAL A 236 14.69 2.55 9.80
C VAL A 236 13.95 3.64 9.03
N LEU A 237 13.42 3.31 7.85
CA LEU A 237 12.64 4.24 7.03
C LEU A 237 11.42 4.77 7.78
N TYR A 238 10.63 3.90 8.42
CA TYR A 238 9.43 4.30 9.17
C TYR A 238 9.77 5.25 10.31
N VAL A 239 10.84 4.97 11.06
CA VAL A 239 11.32 5.88 12.11
C VAL A 239 11.69 7.25 11.53
N VAL A 240 12.47 7.28 10.44
CA VAL A 240 12.89 8.52 9.78
C VAL A 240 11.69 9.30 9.24
N LEU A 241 10.79 8.67 8.49
CA LEU A 241 9.60 9.30 7.92
C LEU A 241 8.69 9.84 9.01
N PHE A 242 8.50 9.09 10.10
CA PHE A 242 7.69 9.52 11.23
C PHE A 242 8.22 10.83 11.82
N PHE A 243 9.54 10.95 12.04
CA PHE A 243 10.13 12.20 12.53
C PHE A 243 10.10 13.34 11.49
N ILE A 244 10.25 13.03 10.20
CA ILE A 244 10.09 14.03 9.13
C ILE A 244 8.67 14.61 9.14
N PHE A 245 7.65 13.75 9.22
CA PHE A 245 6.25 14.17 9.25
C PHE A 245 5.93 14.95 10.53
N ALA A 246 6.34 14.43 11.69
CA ALA A 246 6.20 15.10 12.97
C ALA A 246 6.77 16.53 12.96
N LYS A 247 7.98 16.68 12.43
CA LYS A 247 8.65 17.98 12.33
C LYS A 247 8.01 18.90 11.28
N LYS A 248 7.65 18.37 10.11
CA LYS A 248 7.08 19.15 9.01
C LYS A 248 5.71 19.72 9.36
N PHE A 249 4.88 18.92 10.04
CA PHE A 249 3.48 19.26 10.35
C PHE A 249 3.25 19.61 11.82
N ASN A 250 4.34 19.83 12.58
CA ASN A 250 4.33 20.30 13.96
C ASN A 250 3.42 19.48 14.89
N TRP A 251 3.53 18.15 14.85
CA TRP A 251 2.77 17.28 15.75
C TRP A 251 3.15 17.59 17.21
N SER A 252 2.23 18.18 17.97
CA SER A 252 2.49 18.73 19.31
C SER A 252 1.78 17.95 20.44
N GLN A 253 0.82 17.08 20.13
CA GLN A 253 -0.12 16.48 21.09
C GLN A 253 0.16 15.02 21.47
N TRP A 254 1.43 14.66 21.63
CA TRP A 254 1.84 13.27 21.92
C TRP A 254 1.16 12.67 23.14
N LYS A 255 1.03 13.44 24.23
CA LYS A 255 0.50 12.92 25.51
C LYS A 255 -1.02 12.71 25.50
N GLU A 256 -1.76 13.40 24.65
CA GLU A 256 -3.23 13.30 24.59
C GLU A 256 -3.66 12.09 23.74
N ILE A 257 -2.89 11.78 22.70
CA ILE A 257 -3.10 10.60 21.85
C ILE A 257 -2.95 9.30 22.64
N TRP A 258 -2.03 9.20 23.59
CA TRP A 258 -1.84 7.99 24.40
C TRP A 258 -2.77 7.89 25.61
N LYS A 259 -3.43 8.99 26.00
CA LYS A 259 -4.40 9.02 27.11
C LYS A 259 -5.85 8.76 26.66
N SER A 260 -6.08 8.59 25.35
CA SER A 260 -7.39 8.35 24.72
C SER A 260 -7.41 7.09 23.87
#